data_AF-A0A1A2JSF9-F1
#
_entry.id   AF-A0A1A2JSF9-F1
#
_cell.length_a   1.000
_cell.length_b   1.000
_cell.length_c   1.000
_cell.angle_alpha   90.00
_cell.angle_beta   90.00
_cell.angle_gamma   90.00
#
_symmetry.space_group_name_H-M   'P 1'
#
loop_
_entity.id
_entity.type
_entity.pdbx_description
1 polymer ?
#
loop_
_entity_poly.entity_id
_entity_poly.type
_entity_poly.pdbx_seq_one_letter_code
_entity_poly.pdbx_strand_id
1 'polypeptide(L)'
;MLSGTEVRPRADRLRVTAAYTVLLLTVSVTLTALGAHTRAAVVREMSTNLHNLAHGHLGSLVGSAFVSDGGDVYLWLPGLVCLLALGELIWRGRGLLITFAVGHIGATAIVAVGLVAAVETGWLPFSVARATDVGISYGAVCVLGALTTSIPLRWRPAWIGWWLGIALVATADADFTAFGHVLALLLGMGLSLRLPAIARWTPVHAALLVVGAAFGYFVLSGWSSSVAPAAGLTGVLIATLLASRVMRSTAA
;
A
#
# COMPACT_ATOMS: atom_id res chain seq x y z
N MET A 1 14.14 20.96 44.60
CA MET A 1 14.86 20.63 43.35
C MET A 1 13.91 19.77 42.53
N LEU A 2 13.14 20.40 41.63
CA LEU A 2 12.04 19.77 40.90
C LEU A 2 12.59 18.95 39.73
N SER A 3 12.18 17.68 39.67
CA SER A 3 12.47 16.72 38.61
C SER A 3 11.75 17.15 37.33
N GLY A 4 12.51 17.64 36.36
CA GLY A 4 12.04 17.89 35.00
C GLY A 4 12.18 16.62 34.16
N THR A 5 11.18 15.74 34.20
CA THR A 5 11.01 14.75 33.14
C THR A 5 10.57 15.49 31.88
N GLU A 6 11.52 15.86 31.02
CA GLU A 6 11.19 16.26 29.66
C GLU A 6 10.54 15.06 28.95
N VAL A 7 9.21 15.03 28.96
CA VAL A 7 8.42 14.17 28.09
C VAL A 7 8.64 14.70 26.68
N ARG A 8 9.67 14.18 26.00
CA ARG A 8 9.87 14.42 24.57
C ARG A 8 8.56 14.09 23.85
N PRO A 9 7.97 15.03 23.09
CA PRO A 9 6.59 14.90 22.66
C PRO A 9 6.43 13.75 21.66
N ARG A 10 5.22 13.19 21.58
CA ARG A 10 4.78 12.12 20.66
C ARG A 10 5.25 12.28 19.19
N ALA A 11 5.60 13.50 18.77
CA ALA A 11 6.18 13.83 17.46
C ALA A 11 7.44 13.02 17.10
N ASP A 12 8.27 12.64 18.08
CA ASP A 12 9.48 11.84 17.82
C ASP A 12 9.19 10.42 17.29
N ARG A 13 7.96 9.93 17.48
CA ARG A 13 7.54 8.59 17.07
C ARG A 13 7.02 8.52 15.63
N LEU A 14 6.81 9.65 14.98
CA LEU A 14 6.21 9.75 13.64
C LEU A 14 7.10 10.52 12.65
N ARG A 15 8.41 10.54 12.90
CA ARG A 15 9.36 11.34 12.12
C ARG A 15 9.42 10.91 10.66
N VAL A 16 9.34 9.61 10.37
CA VAL A 16 9.35 9.09 9.00
C VAL A 16 8.08 9.51 8.28
N THR A 17 6.92 9.28 8.90
CA THR A 17 5.63 9.65 8.33
C THR A 17 5.55 11.16 8.08
N ALA A 18 5.97 11.98 9.05
CA ALA A 18 5.97 13.44 8.92
C ALA A 18 6.91 13.92 7.80
N ALA A 19 8.15 13.41 7.75
CA ALA A 19 9.11 13.78 6.71
C ALA A 19 8.60 13.40 5.31
N TYR A 20 8.03 12.20 5.17
CA TYR A 20 7.47 11.73 3.91
C TYR A 20 6.25 12.56 3.48
N THR A 21 5.39 12.94 4.43
CA THR A 21 4.23 13.83 4.18
C THR A 21 4.67 15.19 3.65
N VAL A 22 5.66 15.82 4.30
CA VAL A 22 6.20 17.12 3.88
C VAL A 22 6.80 17.01 2.48
N LEU A 23 7.53 15.94 2.19
CA LEU A 23 8.12 15.72 0.88
C LEU A 23 7.05 15.56 -0.20
N LEU A 24 6.03 14.73 0.03
CA LEU A 24 4.90 14.56 -0.90
C LEU A 24 4.16 15.86 -1.17
N LEU A 25 3.88 16.65 -0.13
CA LEU A 25 3.25 17.97 -0.28
C LEU A 25 4.14 18.92 -1.08
N THR A 26 5.44 18.96 -0.79
CA THR A 26 6.39 19.82 -1.48
C THR A 26 6.45 19.48 -2.97
N VAL A 27 6.59 18.20 -3.31
CA VAL A 27 6.61 17.72 -4.70
C VAL A 27 5.28 18.05 -5.39
N SER A 28 4.14 17.74 -4.74
CA SER A 28 2.81 17.99 -5.31
C SER A 28 2.55 19.48 -5.57
N VAL A 29 2.84 20.36 -4.60
CA VAL A 29 2.69 21.81 -4.74
C VAL A 29 3.62 22.35 -5.83
N THR A 30 4.87 21.90 -5.86
CA THR A 30 5.84 22.32 -6.89
C THR A 30 5.37 21.93 -8.29
N LEU A 31 4.97 20.67 -8.49
CA LEU A 31 4.46 20.20 -9.79
C LEU A 31 3.14 20.89 -10.18
N THR A 32 2.31 21.28 -9.21
CA THR A 32 1.10 22.06 -9.47
C THR A 32 1.46 23.47 -9.93
N ALA A 33 2.41 24.14 -9.27
CA ALA A 33 2.87 25.48 -9.62
C ALA A 33 3.58 25.53 -10.99
N LEU A 34 4.32 24.48 -11.36
CA LEU A 34 5.00 24.36 -12.65
C LEU A 34 4.08 23.96 -13.82
N GLY A 35 2.82 23.64 -13.55
CA GLY A 35 1.80 23.34 -14.55
C GLY A 35 1.78 21.90 -15.07
N ALA A 36 0.69 21.56 -15.78
CA ALA A 36 0.38 20.20 -16.21
C ALA A 36 1.42 19.59 -17.15
N HIS A 37 2.07 20.39 -18.00
CA HIS A 37 3.07 19.89 -18.95
C HIS A 37 4.31 19.37 -18.22
N THR A 38 4.82 20.13 -17.25
CA THR A 38 5.95 19.76 -16.41
C THR A 38 5.63 18.52 -15.58
N ARG A 39 4.42 18.47 -14.98
CA ARG A 39 3.96 17.28 -14.26
C ARG A 39 3.99 16.04 -15.14
N ALA A 40 3.42 16.11 -16.34
CA ALA A 40 3.39 14.98 -17.26
C ALA A 40 4.81 14.53 -17.67
N ALA A 41 5.75 15.46 -17.83
CA ALA A 41 7.15 15.12 -18.09
C ALA A 41 7.80 14.37 -16.91
N VAL A 42 7.64 14.89 -15.70
CA VAL A 42 8.17 14.26 -14.48
C VAL A 42 7.54 12.88 -14.23
N VAL A 43 6.23 12.74 -14.44
CA VAL A 43 5.53 11.46 -14.33
C VAL A 43 6.10 10.44 -15.32
N ARG A 44 6.34 10.82 -16.57
CA ARG A 44 6.94 9.93 -17.57
C ARG A 44 8.35 9.49 -17.20
N GLU A 45 9.16 10.41 -16.68
CA GLU A 45 10.56 10.12 -16.33
C GLU A 45 10.69 9.29 -15.04
N MET A 46 9.83 9.56 -14.06
CA MET A 46 9.83 8.86 -12.78
C MET A 46 9.03 7.54 -12.82
N SER A 47 8.38 7.21 -13.93
CA SER A 47 7.58 5.98 -14.03
C SER A 47 8.43 4.70 -13.99
N THR A 48 7.96 3.71 -13.26
CA THR A 48 8.52 2.35 -13.17
C THR A 48 8.05 1.42 -14.30
N ASN A 49 7.68 1.99 -15.45
CA ASN A 49 7.29 1.23 -16.63
C ASN A 49 8.48 0.45 -17.22
N LEU A 50 8.17 -0.59 -17.99
CA LEU A 50 9.18 -1.47 -18.58
C LEU A 50 10.17 -0.71 -19.48
N HIS A 51 9.71 0.30 -20.20
CA HIS A 51 10.58 1.11 -21.05
C HIS A 51 11.69 1.78 -20.22
N ASN A 52 11.34 2.48 -19.14
CA ASN A 52 12.31 3.13 -18.27
C ASN A 52 13.24 2.13 -17.58
N LEU A 53 12.69 1.02 -17.07
CA LEU A 53 13.48 -0.01 -16.40
C LEU A 53 14.48 -0.68 -17.36
N ALA A 54 14.06 -0.98 -18.60
CA ALA A 54 14.92 -1.57 -19.62
C ALA A 54 16.06 -0.63 -20.08
N HIS A 55 15.87 0.69 -19.98
CA HIS A 55 16.90 1.69 -20.29
C HIS A 55 17.80 2.04 -19.08
N GLY A 56 17.71 1.27 -17.98
CA GLY A 56 18.58 1.42 -16.83
C GLY A 56 18.20 2.55 -15.88
N HIS A 57 17.01 3.14 -16.01
CA HIS A 57 16.53 4.21 -15.12
C HIS A 57 16.04 3.65 -13.77
N LEU A 58 16.89 2.91 -13.05
CA LEU A 58 16.56 2.29 -11.77
C LEU A 58 16.18 3.31 -10.69
N GLY A 59 16.57 4.58 -10.85
CA GLY A 59 16.14 5.68 -9.98
C GLY A 59 14.61 5.86 -9.95
N SER A 60 13.89 5.43 -10.99
CA SER A 60 12.43 5.47 -11.01
C SER A 60 11.80 4.58 -9.93
N LEU A 61 12.46 3.48 -9.52
CA LEU A 61 12.01 2.60 -8.41
C LEU A 61 11.90 3.32 -7.06
N VAL A 62 12.57 4.45 -6.92
CA VAL A 62 12.49 5.28 -5.71
C VAL A 62 11.74 6.57 -6.01
N GLY A 63 12.01 7.20 -7.16
CA GLY A 63 11.38 8.46 -7.57
C GLY A 63 9.86 8.36 -7.74
N SER A 64 9.35 7.22 -8.23
CA SER A 64 7.92 7.01 -8.43
C SER A 64 7.13 7.05 -7.12
N ALA A 65 7.74 6.74 -5.98
CA ALA A 65 7.13 6.87 -4.66
C ALA A 65 6.84 8.32 -4.24
N PHE A 66 7.33 9.32 -4.96
CA PHE A 66 7.13 10.74 -4.62
C PHE A 66 6.25 11.49 -5.61
N VAL A 67 5.92 10.86 -6.74
CA VAL A 67 5.19 11.47 -7.85
C VAL A 67 3.82 10.83 -7.97
N SER A 68 2.81 11.65 -8.27
CA SER A 68 1.44 11.20 -8.54
C SER A 68 1.04 11.66 -9.94
N ASP A 69 0.44 10.77 -10.72
CA ASP A 69 -0.05 11.00 -12.09
C ASP A 69 -1.09 12.15 -12.14
N GLY A 70 -1.91 12.28 -11.11
CA GLY A 70 -2.90 13.35 -11.00
C GLY A 70 -3.84 13.14 -9.83
N GLY A 71 -4.70 14.12 -9.59
CA GLY A 71 -5.65 14.13 -8.47
C GLY A 71 -5.20 15.03 -7.31
N ASP A 72 -6.17 15.46 -6.51
CA ASP A 72 -5.92 16.32 -5.37
C ASP A 72 -5.24 15.51 -4.25
N VAL A 73 -3.95 15.81 -4.01
CA VAL A 73 -3.16 15.23 -2.91
C VAL A 73 -3.91 15.32 -1.57
N TYR A 74 -4.68 16.39 -1.38
CA TYR A 74 -5.46 16.65 -0.18
C TYR A 74 -6.56 15.60 0.08
N LEU A 75 -7.06 14.92 -0.95
CA LEU A 75 -8.12 13.92 -0.80
C LEU A 75 -7.59 12.60 -0.24
N TRP A 76 -6.39 12.18 -0.64
CA TRP A 76 -5.85 10.87 -0.28
C TRP A 76 -4.75 10.92 0.79
N LEU A 77 -4.04 12.04 0.91
CA LEU A 77 -2.90 12.17 1.82
C LEU A 77 -3.27 11.92 3.30
N PRO A 78 -4.40 12.43 3.85
CA PRO A 78 -4.76 12.16 5.24
C PRO A 78 -4.86 10.66 5.55
N GLY A 79 -5.44 9.89 4.62
CA GLY A 79 -5.58 8.44 4.77
C GLY A 79 -4.26 7.70 4.68
N LEU A 80 -3.38 8.09 3.76
CA LEU A 80 -2.01 7.59 3.74
C LEU A 80 -1.27 7.89 5.04
N VAL A 81 -1.34 9.13 5.53
CA VAL A 81 -0.68 9.56 6.76
C VAL A 81 -1.15 8.72 7.94
N CYS A 82 -2.46 8.49 8.07
CA CYS A 82 -2.99 7.63 9.13
C CYS A 82 -2.47 6.19 9.04
N LEU A 83 -2.42 5.63 7.84
CA LEU A 83 -1.92 4.27 7.60
C LEU A 83 -0.42 4.14 7.94
N LEU A 84 0.40 5.06 7.45
CA LEU A 84 1.85 5.05 7.71
C LEU A 84 2.14 5.34 9.19
N ALA A 85 1.42 6.29 9.80
CA ALA A 85 1.57 6.58 11.22
C ALA A 85 1.25 5.37 12.09
N LEU A 86 0.20 4.60 11.77
CA LEU A 86 -0.09 3.36 12.46
C LEU A 86 1.06 2.35 12.32
N GLY A 87 1.58 2.16 11.11
CA GLY A 87 2.74 1.31 10.85
C GLY A 87 3.99 1.76 11.62
N GLU A 88 4.27 3.07 11.67
CA GLU A 88 5.41 3.62 12.40
C GLU A 88 5.27 3.44 13.91
N LEU A 89 4.06 3.57 14.45
CA LEU A 89 3.81 3.34 15.88
C LEU A 89 4.02 1.88 16.29
N ILE A 90 3.69 0.94 15.39
CA ILE A 90 3.80 -0.51 15.66
C ILE A 90 5.23 -1.01 15.40
N TRP A 91 5.84 -0.63 14.28
CA TRP A 91 7.10 -1.21 13.79
C TRP A 91 8.31 -0.27 13.90
N ARG A 92 8.11 0.95 14.40
CA ARG A 92 9.08 2.06 14.35
C ARG A 92 9.39 2.47 12.90
N GLY A 93 10.11 3.58 12.74
CA GLY A 93 10.50 4.09 11.42
C GLY A 93 11.18 3.04 10.53
N ARG A 94 12.10 2.23 11.08
CA ARG A 94 12.80 1.20 10.31
C ARG A 94 11.86 0.12 9.77
N GLY A 95 10.95 -0.38 10.60
CA GLY A 95 10.00 -1.41 10.17
C GLY A 95 9.04 -0.89 9.12
N LEU A 96 8.53 0.34 9.29
CA LEU A 96 7.71 1.01 8.28
C LEU A 96 8.44 1.14 6.94
N LEU A 97 9.68 1.64 6.95
CA LEU A 97 10.47 1.85 5.73
C LEU A 97 10.72 0.54 4.98
N ILE A 98 11.08 -0.54 5.70
CA ILE A 98 11.29 -1.86 5.10
C ILE A 98 9.98 -2.36 4.48
N THR A 99 8.86 -2.30 5.21
CA THR A 99 7.56 -2.74 4.71
C THR A 99 7.15 -1.98 3.46
N PHE A 100 7.27 -0.65 3.49
CA PHE A 100 6.95 0.20 2.35
C PHE A 100 7.85 -0.13 1.15
N ALA A 101 9.16 -0.27 1.36
CA ALA A 101 10.12 -0.60 0.29
C ALA A 101 9.87 -1.99 -0.31
N VAL A 102 9.54 -3.00 0.50
CA VAL A 102 9.17 -4.34 0.03
C VAL A 102 7.92 -4.26 -0.86
N GLY A 103 6.92 -3.48 -0.45
CA GLY A 103 5.73 -3.26 -1.27
C GLY A 103 6.05 -2.55 -2.57
N HIS A 104 6.70 -1.40 -2.47
CA HIS A 104 6.95 -0.53 -3.60
C HIS A 104 7.93 -1.16 -4.60
N ILE A 105 9.16 -1.47 -4.17
CA ILE A 105 10.21 -2.00 -5.06
C ILE A 105 9.92 -3.48 -5.38
N GLY A 106 9.53 -4.26 -4.38
CA GLY A 106 9.31 -5.70 -4.56
C GLY A 106 8.12 -6.02 -5.46
N ALA A 107 6.96 -5.36 -5.26
CA ALA A 107 5.82 -5.59 -6.15
C ALA A 107 6.11 -5.08 -7.57
N THR A 108 6.70 -3.89 -7.71
CA THR A 108 7.10 -3.35 -9.02
C THR A 108 8.04 -4.30 -9.76
N ALA A 109 9.05 -4.86 -9.10
CA ALA A 109 9.97 -5.80 -9.73
C ALA A 109 9.27 -7.08 -10.20
N ILE A 110 8.39 -7.66 -9.38
CA ILE A 110 7.64 -8.87 -9.74
C ILE A 110 6.69 -8.59 -10.90
N VAL A 111 5.96 -7.48 -10.87
CA VAL A 111 5.07 -7.04 -11.96
C VAL A 111 5.86 -6.83 -13.24
N ALA A 112 7.01 -6.16 -13.17
CA ALA A 112 7.85 -5.91 -14.33
C ALA A 112 8.31 -7.22 -15.00
N VAL A 113 8.79 -8.20 -14.22
CA VAL A 113 9.16 -9.52 -14.75
C VAL A 113 7.97 -10.22 -15.40
N GLY A 114 6.80 -10.19 -14.76
CA GLY A 114 5.58 -10.79 -15.31
C GLY A 114 5.13 -10.12 -16.62
N LEU A 115 5.21 -8.79 -16.70
CA LEU A 115 4.89 -8.05 -17.91
C LEU A 115 5.86 -8.34 -19.06
N VAL A 116 7.17 -8.44 -18.78
CA VAL A 116 8.15 -8.84 -19.79
C VAL A 116 7.79 -10.21 -20.36
N ALA A 117 7.55 -11.21 -19.50
CA ALA A 117 7.17 -12.55 -19.93
C ALA A 117 5.87 -12.53 -20.76
N ALA A 118 4.85 -11.80 -20.33
CA ALA A 118 3.58 -11.70 -21.04
C ALA A 118 3.69 -11.00 -22.41
N VAL A 119 4.59 -10.02 -22.55
CA VAL A 119 4.88 -9.38 -23.84
C VAL A 119 5.67 -10.33 -24.74
N GLU A 120 6.68 -11.03 -24.22
CA GLU A 120 7.50 -11.98 -24.98
C GLU A 120 6.70 -13.20 -25.47
N THR A 121 5.72 -13.67 -24.70
CA THR A 121 4.82 -14.77 -25.10
C THR A 121 3.64 -14.32 -25.97
N GLY A 122 3.53 -13.02 -26.26
CA GLY A 122 2.47 -12.45 -27.09
C GLY A 122 1.10 -12.34 -26.41
N TRP A 123 1.03 -12.52 -25.09
CA TRP A 123 -0.21 -12.40 -24.32
C TRP A 123 -0.65 -10.95 -24.11
N LEU A 124 0.31 -10.01 -24.06
CA LEU A 124 0.05 -8.59 -23.94
C LEU A 124 0.72 -7.79 -25.07
N PRO A 125 0.11 -6.70 -25.54
CA PRO A 125 0.72 -5.84 -26.55
C PRO A 125 1.90 -5.06 -25.96
N PHE A 126 2.90 -4.77 -26.81
CA PHE A 126 4.09 -4.00 -26.42
C PHE A 126 3.76 -2.59 -25.89
N SER A 127 2.59 -2.03 -26.20
CA SER A 127 2.14 -0.73 -25.66
C SER A 127 2.12 -0.69 -24.13
N VAL A 128 1.88 -1.83 -23.46
CA VAL A 128 1.91 -1.94 -22.00
C VAL A 128 3.29 -1.61 -21.43
N ALA A 129 4.37 -1.78 -22.20
CA ALA A 129 5.72 -1.45 -21.76
C ALA A 129 5.93 0.05 -21.46
N ARG A 130 5.07 0.92 -22.00
CA ARG A 130 5.09 2.37 -21.76
C ARG A 130 3.94 2.87 -20.89
N ALA A 131 3.12 1.96 -20.36
CA ALA A 131 2.02 2.35 -19.50
C ALA A 131 2.56 3.02 -18.23
N THR A 132 1.93 4.11 -17.81
CA THR A 132 2.41 4.89 -16.67
C THR A 132 2.18 4.11 -15.38
N ASP A 133 3.27 3.79 -14.70
CA ASP A 133 3.28 3.24 -13.35
C ASP A 133 4.06 4.21 -12.46
N VAL A 134 3.33 5.04 -11.70
CA VAL A 134 3.89 5.90 -10.66
C VAL A 134 3.01 5.84 -9.43
N GLY A 135 3.64 6.05 -8.27
CA GLY A 135 2.92 6.37 -7.06
C GLY A 135 3.22 5.46 -5.88
N ILE A 136 2.59 5.87 -4.79
CA ILE A 136 2.76 5.34 -3.44
C ILE A 136 2.01 4.04 -3.18
N SER A 137 1.16 3.63 -4.12
CA SER A 137 0.03 2.74 -3.85
C SER A 137 0.48 1.33 -3.48
N TYR A 138 1.50 0.77 -4.14
CA TYR A 138 2.06 -0.54 -3.78
C TYR A 138 2.70 -0.53 -2.38
N GLY A 139 3.48 0.50 -2.06
CA GLY A 139 4.08 0.65 -0.72
C GLY A 139 3.01 0.74 0.36
N ALA A 140 1.96 1.54 0.12
CA ALA A 140 0.85 1.70 1.05
C ALA A 140 0.02 0.42 1.22
N VAL A 141 -0.31 -0.29 0.13
CA VAL A 141 -1.07 -1.55 0.18
C VAL A 141 -0.26 -2.65 0.89
N CYS A 142 1.07 -2.67 0.73
CA CYS A 142 1.93 -3.54 1.53
C CYS A 142 1.89 -3.21 3.02
N VAL A 143 1.94 -1.92 3.39
CA VAL A 143 1.77 -1.48 4.79
C VAL A 143 0.41 -1.93 5.34
N LEU A 144 -0.65 -1.82 4.56
CA LEU A 144 -1.98 -2.31 4.93
C LEU A 144 -1.98 -3.82 5.18
N GLY A 145 -1.43 -4.61 4.24
CA GLY A 145 -1.29 -6.06 4.39
C GLY A 145 -0.45 -6.45 5.62
N ALA A 146 0.60 -5.69 5.91
CA ALA A 146 1.50 -5.92 7.04
C ALA A 146 0.84 -5.76 8.42
N LEU A 147 -0.32 -5.09 8.51
CA LEU A 147 -1.08 -4.97 9.76
C LEU A 147 -1.76 -6.28 10.20
N THR A 148 -1.80 -7.30 9.33
CA THR A 148 -2.55 -8.55 9.54
C THR A 148 -2.27 -9.23 10.88
N THR A 149 -1.01 -9.38 11.30
CA THR A 149 -0.67 -9.99 12.60
C THR A 149 -0.97 -9.08 13.79
N SER A 150 -1.11 -7.76 13.58
CA SER A 150 -1.54 -6.82 14.62
C SER A 150 -3.06 -6.84 14.85
N ILE A 151 -3.84 -7.34 13.89
CA ILE A 151 -5.28 -7.55 14.07
C ILE A 151 -5.52 -8.70 15.07
N PRO A 152 -6.46 -8.57 16.03
CA PRO A 152 -6.76 -9.63 16.99
C PRO A 152 -7.11 -10.95 16.30
N LEU A 153 -6.64 -12.07 16.84
CA LEU A 153 -6.71 -13.40 16.21
C LEU A 153 -8.13 -13.77 15.71
N ARG A 154 -9.16 -13.46 16.51
CA ARG A 154 -10.57 -13.71 16.16
C ARG A 154 -11.07 -12.96 14.91
N TRP A 155 -10.45 -11.83 14.59
CA TRP A 155 -10.82 -10.98 13.45
C TRP A 155 -9.87 -11.14 12.24
N ARG A 156 -8.74 -11.83 12.41
CA ARG A 156 -7.74 -12.01 11.33
C ARG A 156 -8.32 -12.68 10.07
N PRO A 157 -9.15 -13.74 10.16
CA PRO A 157 -9.74 -14.33 8.95
C PRO A 157 -10.63 -13.33 8.21
N ALA A 158 -11.44 -12.55 8.92
CA ALA A 158 -12.27 -11.51 8.32
C ALA A 158 -11.40 -10.42 7.67
N TRP A 159 -10.34 -9.96 8.33
CA TRP A 159 -9.39 -9.00 7.77
C TRP A 159 -8.75 -9.49 6.46
N ILE A 160 -8.21 -10.71 6.47
CA ILE A 160 -7.59 -11.32 5.29
C ILE A 160 -8.61 -11.49 4.17
N GLY A 161 -9.77 -12.06 4.48
CA GLY A 161 -10.84 -12.29 3.52
C GLY A 161 -11.35 -11.00 2.88
N TRP A 162 -11.55 -9.96 3.68
CA TRP A 162 -11.99 -8.64 3.21
C TRP A 162 -11.04 -8.07 2.15
N TRP A 163 -9.75 -8.00 2.48
CA TRP A 163 -8.76 -7.40 1.59
C TRP A 163 -8.49 -8.24 0.35
N LEU A 164 -8.42 -9.57 0.48
CA LEU A 164 -8.24 -10.46 -0.68
C LEU A 164 -9.47 -10.45 -1.61
N GLY A 165 -10.68 -10.39 -1.05
CA GLY A 165 -11.90 -10.29 -1.85
C GLY A 165 -11.94 -9.01 -2.69
N ILE A 166 -11.62 -7.87 -2.09
CA ILE A 166 -11.54 -6.58 -2.80
C ILE A 166 -10.42 -6.61 -3.85
N ALA A 167 -9.21 -7.06 -3.47
CA ALA A 167 -8.08 -7.07 -4.39
C ALA A 167 -8.30 -8.00 -5.59
N LEU A 168 -8.99 -9.12 -5.39
CA LEU A 168 -9.30 -10.06 -6.47
C LEU A 168 -10.32 -9.48 -7.45
N VAL A 169 -11.42 -8.87 -6.97
CA VAL A 169 -12.40 -8.27 -7.89
C VAL A 169 -11.80 -7.08 -8.63
N ALA A 170 -10.85 -6.37 -8.01
CA ALA A 170 -10.13 -5.29 -8.67
C ALA A 170 -9.37 -5.77 -9.91
N THR A 171 -8.96 -7.04 -10.00
CA THR A 171 -8.29 -7.58 -11.20
C THR A 171 -9.20 -7.94 -12.37
N ALA A 172 -10.53 -7.91 -12.20
CA ALA A 172 -11.47 -8.41 -13.22
C ALA A 172 -11.53 -7.52 -14.48
N ASP A 173 -11.41 -6.20 -14.31
CA ASP A 173 -11.52 -5.20 -15.39
C ASP A 173 -10.35 -4.20 -15.41
N ALA A 174 -9.30 -4.44 -14.62
CA ALA A 174 -8.22 -3.48 -14.41
C ALA A 174 -6.95 -3.81 -15.19
N ASP A 175 -6.12 -2.78 -15.37
CA ASP A 175 -4.78 -2.92 -15.93
C ASP A 175 -3.82 -3.66 -14.96
N PHE A 176 -2.58 -3.85 -15.41
CA PHE A 176 -1.54 -4.55 -14.66
C PHE A 176 -1.29 -3.99 -13.24
N THR A 177 -1.72 -2.75 -12.95
CA THR A 177 -1.57 -2.11 -11.65
C THR A 177 -2.34 -2.85 -10.56
N ALA A 178 -3.52 -3.39 -10.89
CA ALA A 178 -4.32 -4.17 -9.94
C ALA A 178 -3.59 -5.45 -9.49
N PHE A 179 -2.83 -6.09 -10.39
CA PHE A 179 -1.97 -7.22 -10.03
C PHE A 179 -0.83 -6.78 -9.11
N GLY A 180 -0.26 -5.59 -9.35
CA GLY A 180 0.71 -4.97 -8.45
C GLY A 180 0.16 -4.75 -7.05
N HIS A 181 -1.09 -4.31 -6.91
CA HIS A 181 -1.75 -4.19 -5.60
C HIS A 181 -1.98 -5.53 -4.91
N VAL A 182 -2.41 -6.57 -5.64
CA VAL A 182 -2.56 -7.92 -5.08
C VAL A 182 -1.21 -8.43 -4.55
N LEU A 183 -0.15 -8.29 -5.34
CA LEU A 183 1.20 -8.70 -4.95
C LEU A 183 1.69 -7.91 -3.73
N ALA A 184 1.53 -6.60 -3.72
CA ALA A 184 1.89 -5.75 -2.59
C ALA A 184 1.15 -6.16 -1.31
N LEU A 185 -0.15 -6.44 -1.41
CA LEU A 185 -0.98 -6.88 -0.29
C LEU A 185 -0.47 -8.21 0.28
N LEU A 186 -0.21 -9.19 -0.59
CA LEU A 186 0.31 -10.51 -0.22
C LEU A 186 1.71 -10.44 0.39
N LEU A 187 2.59 -9.62 -0.18
CA LEU A 187 3.92 -9.35 0.38
C LEU A 187 3.82 -8.76 1.78
N GLY A 188 2.92 -7.79 1.97
CA GLY A 188 2.62 -7.22 3.28
C GLY A 188 2.12 -8.27 4.28
N MET A 189 1.12 -9.06 3.88
CA MET A 189 0.59 -10.14 4.72
C MET A 189 1.67 -11.17 5.08
N GLY A 190 2.53 -11.56 4.15
CA GLY A 190 3.66 -12.45 4.42
C GLY A 190 4.69 -11.83 5.36
N LEU A 191 5.05 -10.56 5.13
CA LEU A 191 6.00 -9.81 5.96
C LEU A 191 5.48 -9.61 7.39
N SER A 192 4.16 -9.52 7.57
CA SER A 192 3.53 -9.38 8.89
C SER A 192 3.93 -10.47 9.89
N LEU A 193 4.30 -11.66 9.40
CA LEU A 193 4.77 -12.79 10.22
C LEU A 193 6.16 -12.53 10.85
N ARG A 194 6.92 -11.58 10.31
CA ARG A 194 8.26 -11.19 10.79
C ARG A 194 8.27 -9.86 11.53
N LEU A 195 7.18 -9.11 11.46
CA LEU A 195 7.05 -7.80 12.11
C LEU A 195 6.52 -7.94 13.55
N PRO A 196 6.87 -7.02 14.45
CA PRO A 196 6.26 -7.00 15.77
C PRO A 196 4.76 -6.70 15.64
N ALA A 197 3.95 -7.39 16.45
CA ALA A 197 2.51 -7.19 16.54
C ALA A 197 2.15 -6.51 17.87
N ILE A 198 1.13 -5.66 17.87
CA ILE A 198 0.59 -5.08 19.10
C ILE A 198 -0.47 -5.98 19.73
N ALA A 199 -0.38 -6.17 21.05
CA ALA A 199 -1.40 -6.89 21.82
C ALA A 199 -2.52 -5.97 22.33
N ARG A 200 -2.24 -4.68 22.52
CA ARG A 200 -3.19 -3.70 23.08
C ARG A 200 -3.50 -2.60 22.07
N TRP A 201 -4.73 -2.60 21.57
CA TRP A 201 -5.26 -1.53 20.74
C TRP A 201 -5.71 -0.35 21.62
N THR A 202 -5.32 0.85 21.23
CA THR A 202 -5.78 2.10 21.85
C THR A 202 -6.81 2.75 20.91
N PRO A 203 -7.64 3.68 21.38
CA PRO A 203 -8.54 4.44 20.51
C PRO A 203 -7.80 5.14 19.36
N VAL A 204 -6.57 5.62 19.60
CA VAL A 204 -5.73 6.24 18.56
C VAL A 204 -5.37 5.22 17.49
N HIS A 205 -4.93 4.01 17.86
CA HIS A 205 -4.64 2.96 16.88
C HIS A 205 -5.87 2.63 16.04
N ALA A 206 -7.04 2.50 16.67
CA ALA A 206 -8.29 2.22 15.98
C ALA A 206 -8.69 3.34 15.00
N ALA A 207 -8.60 4.60 15.42
CA ALA A 207 -8.90 5.74 14.55
C ALA A 207 -7.97 5.80 13.33
N LEU A 208 -6.66 5.61 13.54
CA LEU A 208 -5.68 5.55 12.45
C LEU A 208 -5.98 4.38 11.50
N LEU A 209 -6.33 3.21 12.04
CA LEU A 209 -6.70 2.05 11.24
C LEU A 209 -7.94 2.33 10.39
N VAL A 210 -8.99 2.93 10.96
CA VAL A 210 -10.23 3.21 10.23
C VAL A 210 -9.97 4.14 9.04
N VAL A 211 -9.26 5.25 9.27
CA VAL A 211 -8.97 6.22 8.20
C VAL A 211 -7.99 5.62 7.17
N GLY A 212 -6.96 4.90 7.63
CA GLY A 212 -5.99 4.24 6.76
C GLY A 212 -6.59 3.09 5.94
N ALA A 213 -7.52 2.33 6.53
CA ALA A 213 -8.27 1.27 5.84
C ALA A 213 -9.24 1.88 4.81
N ALA A 214 -9.92 2.99 5.12
CA ALA A 214 -10.75 3.67 4.12
C ALA A 214 -9.92 4.09 2.89
N PHE A 215 -8.72 4.64 3.12
CA PHE A 215 -7.79 4.92 2.02
C PHE A 215 -7.37 3.66 1.27
N GLY A 216 -6.98 2.58 1.96
CA GLY A 216 -6.66 1.30 1.33
C GLY A 216 -7.80 0.72 0.49
N TYR A 217 -9.04 0.89 0.94
CA TYR A 217 -10.24 0.51 0.19
C TYR A 217 -10.32 1.27 -1.13
N PHE A 218 -10.19 2.60 -1.12
CA PHE A 218 -10.25 3.41 -2.34
C PHE A 218 -9.06 3.15 -3.27
N VAL A 219 -7.88 2.86 -2.73
CA VAL A 219 -6.71 2.48 -3.54
C VAL A 219 -6.96 1.18 -4.30
N LEU A 220 -7.56 0.17 -3.66
CA LEU A 220 -7.80 -1.12 -4.29
C LEU A 220 -9.02 -1.15 -5.20
N SER A 221 -10.10 -0.48 -4.80
CA SER A 221 -11.40 -0.58 -5.48
C SER A 221 -11.73 0.61 -6.39
N GLY A 222 -10.95 1.68 -6.32
CA GLY A 222 -11.31 2.95 -6.94
C GLY A 222 -12.49 3.64 -6.23
N TRP A 223 -12.89 4.81 -6.73
CA TRP A 223 -13.91 5.65 -6.10
C TRP A 223 -15.35 5.20 -6.40
N SER A 224 -15.56 4.42 -7.46
CA SER A 224 -16.89 4.13 -8.01
C SER A 224 -17.28 2.65 -7.99
N SER A 225 -16.47 1.76 -7.41
CA SER A 225 -16.79 0.33 -7.41
C SER A 225 -17.91 -0.01 -6.44
N SER A 226 -19.04 -0.45 -7.00
CA SER A 226 -20.18 -0.99 -6.25
C SER A 226 -20.03 -2.47 -5.88
N VAL A 227 -19.14 -3.19 -6.58
CA VAL A 227 -18.95 -4.65 -6.40
C VAL A 227 -17.91 -4.96 -5.32
N ALA A 228 -16.97 -4.05 -5.06
CA ALA A 228 -15.90 -4.25 -4.07
C ALA A 228 -16.39 -4.60 -2.66
N PRO A 229 -17.43 -3.95 -2.08
CA PRO A 229 -17.95 -4.34 -0.78
C PRO A 229 -18.49 -5.77 -0.75
N ALA A 230 -19.22 -6.17 -1.80
CA ALA A 230 -19.77 -7.52 -1.91
C ALA A 230 -18.66 -8.57 -2.02
N ALA A 231 -17.62 -8.29 -2.80
CA ALA A 231 -16.44 -9.15 -2.91
C ALA A 231 -15.70 -9.27 -1.57
N GLY A 232 -15.51 -8.15 -0.86
CA GLY A 232 -14.91 -8.14 0.48
C GLY A 232 -15.71 -8.98 1.49
N LEU A 233 -17.03 -8.79 1.55
CA LEU A 233 -17.92 -9.58 2.42
C LEU A 233 -17.90 -11.07 2.05
N THR A 234 -17.84 -11.40 0.76
CA THR A 234 -17.73 -12.78 0.29
C THR A 234 -16.41 -13.40 0.75
N GLY A 235 -15.30 -12.66 0.63
CA GLY A 235 -14.00 -13.08 1.14
C GLY A 235 -13.98 -13.28 2.65
N VAL A 236 -14.63 -12.39 3.43
CA VAL A 236 -14.83 -12.56 4.89
C VAL A 236 -15.54 -13.88 5.19
N LEU A 237 -16.64 -14.17 4.49
CA LEU A 237 -17.40 -15.41 4.70
C LEU A 237 -16.55 -16.65 4.42
N ILE A 238 -15.86 -16.69 3.27
CA ILE A 238 -14.99 -17.81 2.88
C ILE A 238 -13.87 -18.00 3.92
N ALA A 239 -13.14 -16.94 4.26
CA ALA A 239 -11.99 -17.03 5.16
C ALA A 239 -12.40 -17.44 6.58
N THR A 240 -13.52 -16.94 7.10
CA THR A 240 -14.04 -17.33 8.42
C THR A 240 -14.51 -18.79 8.45
N LEU A 241 -15.18 -19.27 7.39
CA LEU A 241 -15.57 -20.67 7.26
C LEU A 241 -14.34 -21.59 7.23
N LEU A 242 -13.32 -21.26 6.43
CA LEU A 242 -12.07 -22.03 6.37
C LEU A 242 -11.35 -22.07 7.72
N ALA A 243 -11.20 -20.92 8.38
CA ALA A 243 -10.59 -20.86 9.71
C ALA A 243 -11.35 -21.72 10.73
N SER A 244 -12.69 -21.69 10.71
CA SER A 244 -13.51 -22.52 11.60
C SER A 244 -13.32 -24.02 11.36
N ARG A 245 -13.12 -24.45 10.10
CA ARG A 245 -12.86 -25.85 9.75
C ARG A 245 -11.51 -26.32 10.29
N VAL A 246 -10.46 -25.51 10.11
CA VAL A 246 -9.11 -25.80 10.62
C VAL A 246 -9.08 -25.88 12.14
N MET A 247 -9.78 -24.98 12.84
CA MET A 247 -9.88 -25.03 14.30
C MET A 247 -10.63 -26.28 14.80
N ARG A 248 -11.67 -26.74 14.07
CA ARG A 248 -12.37 -27.98 14.42
C ARG A 248 -11.51 -29.22 14.18
N SER A 249 -10.74 -29.26 13.09
CA SER A 249 -9.88 -30.41 12.76
C SER A 249 -8.64 -30.53 13.65
N THR A 250 -8.24 -29.46 14.35
CA THR A 250 -7.12 -29.48 15.30
C THR A 250 -7.54 -29.81 16.73
N ALA A 251 -8.85 -29.81 17.00
CA ALA A 251 -9.43 -30.14 18.30
C ALA A 251 -9.99 -31.58 18.37
N ALA A 252 -10.01 -32.29 17.24
CA ALA A 252 -10.39 -33.70 17.12
C ALA A 252 -9.14 -34.58 17.05
#